data_AF-M1SLW4-F1
#
_entry.id   AF-M1SLW4-F1
#
_cell.length_a   1.000
_cell.length_b   1.000
_cell.length_c   1.000
_cell.angle_alpha   90.00
_cell.angle_beta   90.00
_cell.angle_gamma   90.00
#
_symmetry.space_group_name_H-M   'P 1'
#
loop_
_entity.id
_entity.type
_entity.pdbx_description
1 polymer ?
#
loop_
_entity_poly.entity_id
_entity_poly.type
_entity_poly.pdbx_seq_one_letter_code
_entity_poly.pdbx_strand_id
1 'polypeptide(L)'
;MRSTLLTTITLMLLITLTGCEKLGSFGVSSDKSQSTSSDQSKSISQDQSINSSKSARSSVKIPASALIASTVSEYLSQEGFKAPYRPSFIKSSALTLSSHAKEPNAVYKGAALAMAASFEPALAWPSYTNDQNFMVVSTALSNFTNSVSTQIASNLKDSTLQDPSSAQAQIIGQLGAIPAATLESAWANALSNAKAAKMTQNLSGSSAPVEFKANDAVITAGAQGLSITQNGVTWFGNGNLSGRTYDLSMENSLSTSLSQKLDLNIRQSNGNSESTRVSADIKH
;
A
#
# COMPACT_ATOMS: atom_id res chain seq x y z
N MET A 1 4.44 46.78 -12.37
CA MET A 1 3.27 47.05 -11.49
C MET A 1 2.16 46.09 -11.88
N ARG A 2 1.49 45.45 -10.90
CA ARG A 2 0.25 44.63 -11.06
C ARG A 2 0.40 43.37 -11.96
N SER A 3 -0.27 42.24 -11.71
CA SER A 3 -0.97 41.81 -10.49
C SER A 3 -0.87 40.28 -10.34
N THR A 4 -0.92 39.82 -9.09
CA THR A 4 -1.06 38.41 -8.70
C THR A 4 -2.41 37.84 -9.15
N LEU A 5 -2.46 36.53 -9.40
CA LEU A 5 -3.56 35.68 -8.92
C LEU A 5 -3.06 34.26 -8.61
N LEU A 6 -3.39 33.76 -7.43
CA LEU A 6 -3.25 32.36 -7.04
C LEU A 6 -4.58 31.64 -7.30
N THR A 7 -4.52 30.35 -7.64
CA THR A 7 -5.70 29.47 -7.56
C THR A 7 -5.30 28.08 -7.07
N THR A 8 -5.23 27.91 -5.75
CA THR A 8 -5.07 26.61 -5.09
C THR A 8 -6.40 25.86 -5.10
N ILE A 9 -6.44 24.64 -5.67
CA ILE A 9 -7.61 23.75 -5.60
C ILE A 9 -7.29 22.61 -4.64
N THR A 10 -7.84 22.69 -3.43
CA THR A 10 -7.72 21.65 -2.40
C THR A 10 -8.89 20.68 -2.53
N LEU A 11 -8.67 19.51 -3.13
CA LEU A 11 -9.71 18.48 -3.25
C LEU A 11 -9.70 17.55 -2.03
N MET A 12 -10.55 17.85 -1.04
CA MET A 12 -10.92 16.87 0.00
C MET A 12 -11.89 15.84 -0.57
N LEU A 13 -11.65 14.56 -0.30
CA LEU A 13 -12.59 13.48 -0.62
C LEU A 13 -13.14 12.87 0.67
N LEU A 14 -14.30 13.34 1.13
CA LEU A 14 -15.07 12.67 2.18
C LEU A 14 -15.81 11.47 1.57
N ILE A 15 -15.74 10.32 2.22
CA ILE A 15 -16.62 9.17 1.94
C ILE A 15 -17.63 9.09 3.09
N THR A 16 -18.83 9.63 2.87
CA THR A 16 -19.94 9.56 3.82
C THR A 16 -20.71 8.25 3.65
N LEU A 17 -20.57 7.34 4.61
CA LEU A 17 -21.35 6.10 4.68
C LEU A 17 -22.74 6.38 5.29
N THR A 18 -23.71 6.72 4.43
CA THR A 18 -25.15 6.75 4.77
C THR A 18 -25.82 5.47 4.28
N GLY A 19 -26.52 4.76 5.16
CA GLY A 19 -27.19 3.49 4.84
C GLY A 19 -28.72 3.57 4.77
N CYS A 20 -29.33 2.43 4.42
CA CYS A 20 -30.72 2.04 4.64
C CYS A 20 -30.68 0.55 5.05
N GLU A 21 -31.32 0.14 6.14
CA GLU A 21 -32.68 -0.43 6.17
C GLU A 21 -32.89 -1.62 5.20
N LYS A 22 -33.48 -2.76 5.59
CA LYS A 22 -34.23 -3.24 6.77
C LYS A 22 -34.08 -4.79 6.76
N LEU A 23 -34.21 -5.59 7.82
CA LEU A 23 -35.40 -5.93 8.64
C LEU A 23 -35.00 -7.15 9.51
N GLY A 24 -35.60 -7.37 10.69
CA GLY A 24 -35.41 -8.62 11.45
C GLY A 24 -35.41 -8.47 12.97
N SER A 25 -36.61 -8.45 13.58
CA SER A 25 -36.78 -8.26 15.04
C SER A 25 -37.30 -9.53 15.73
N PHE A 26 -36.45 -10.16 16.53
CA PHE A 26 -36.80 -11.14 17.58
C PHE A 26 -35.72 -11.04 18.68
N GLY A 27 -36.02 -11.05 19.97
CA GLY A 27 -37.31 -11.02 20.64
C GLY A 27 -37.12 -11.23 22.15
N VAL A 28 -36.93 -10.15 22.92
CA VAL A 28 -36.73 -10.24 24.37
C VAL A 28 -38.08 -10.38 25.08
N SER A 29 -38.26 -11.48 25.80
CA SER A 29 -39.32 -11.60 26.80
C SER A 29 -38.71 -11.38 28.18
N SER A 30 -39.17 -10.35 28.88
CA SER A 30 -38.82 -10.07 30.29
C SER A 30 -40.07 -10.22 31.13
N ASP A 31 -40.08 -11.14 32.09
CA ASP A 31 -41.19 -11.21 33.04
C ASP A 31 -40.73 -11.52 34.49
N LYS A 32 -41.29 -10.71 35.40
CA LYS A 32 -41.35 -10.79 36.89
C LYS A 32 -40.17 -11.37 37.69
N SER A 33 -39.40 -10.44 38.25
CA SER A 33 -39.42 -10.10 39.69
C SER A 33 -39.63 -11.20 40.72
N GLN A 34 -38.63 -11.41 41.60
CA GLN A 34 -38.87 -11.56 43.04
C GLN A 34 -37.70 -10.99 43.85
N SER A 35 -38.00 -10.29 44.93
CA SER A 35 -37.01 -9.65 45.82
C SER A 35 -37.26 -10.03 47.29
N THR A 36 -36.26 -10.61 47.95
CA THR A 36 -36.20 -10.72 49.42
C THR A 36 -34.75 -10.68 49.87
N SER A 37 -34.48 -9.89 50.91
CA SER A 37 -33.15 -9.60 51.46
C SER A 37 -32.78 -10.51 52.64
N SER A 38 -31.49 -10.77 52.83
CA SER A 38 -30.83 -10.85 54.15
C SER A 38 -29.30 -10.88 54.00
N ASP A 39 -28.58 -10.28 54.93
CA ASP A 39 -27.10 -10.24 54.95
C ASP A 39 -26.46 -11.58 55.31
N GLN A 40 -25.28 -11.87 54.74
CA GLN A 40 -24.18 -12.44 55.52
C GLN A 40 -22.78 -12.22 54.91
N SER A 41 -22.03 -11.33 55.57
CA SER A 41 -20.59 -11.33 55.87
C SER A 41 -19.55 -12.13 55.05
N LYS A 42 -18.34 -11.53 54.98
CA LYS A 42 -16.99 -12.13 54.79
C LYS A 42 -16.54 -12.50 53.35
N SER A 43 -15.68 -11.63 52.84
CA SER A 43 -14.36 -11.95 52.22
C SER A 43 -14.24 -13.16 51.30
N ILE A 44 -14.11 -12.90 49.99
CA ILE A 44 -13.33 -13.72 49.05
C ILE A 44 -12.82 -12.82 47.90
N SER A 45 -11.58 -13.09 47.46
CA SER A 45 -10.95 -12.60 46.22
C SER A 45 -11.01 -11.10 45.91
N GLN A 46 -10.15 -10.35 46.61
CA GLN A 46 -9.50 -9.14 46.08
C GLN A 46 -8.45 -9.52 45.00
N ASP A 47 -8.86 -10.35 44.02
CA ASP A 47 -8.00 -11.11 43.09
C ASP A 47 -8.51 -11.08 41.63
N GLN A 48 -9.10 -9.96 41.19
CA GLN A 48 -9.39 -9.71 39.76
C GLN A 48 -8.39 -8.78 39.07
N SER A 49 -7.39 -8.29 39.79
CA SER A 49 -6.13 -7.83 39.18
C SER A 49 -5.22 -9.04 38.91
N ILE A 50 -4.51 -9.03 37.77
CA ILE A 50 -3.48 -10.03 37.38
C ILE A 50 -4.01 -11.39 36.90
N ASN A 51 -4.68 -11.45 35.72
CA ASN A 51 -4.40 -12.52 34.75
C ASN A 51 -4.83 -12.29 33.27
N SER A 52 -5.03 -11.04 32.85
CA SER A 52 -5.36 -10.68 31.45
C SER A 52 -4.16 -10.16 30.63
N SER A 53 -2.92 -10.31 31.14
CA SER A 53 -1.69 -9.81 30.51
C SER A 53 -1.12 -10.70 29.38
N LYS A 54 -1.81 -11.77 28.99
CA LYS A 54 -1.57 -12.41 27.67
C LYS A 54 -2.08 -11.50 26.57
N SER A 55 -1.24 -10.55 26.15
CA SER A 55 -1.47 -9.71 24.96
C SER A 55 -1.71 -10.63 23.77
N ALA A 56 -2.97 -10.67 23.30
CA ALA A 56 -3.36 -11.52 22.19
C ALA A 56 -2.66 -11.03 20.93
N ARG A 57 -1.75 -11.83 20.38
CA ARG A 57 -1.12 -11.55 19.09
C ARG A 57 -2.08 -12.00 17.99
N SER A 58 -2.56 -11.04 17.20
CA SER A 58 -3.37 -11.33 16.02
C SER A 58 -2.46 -11.28 14.80
N SER A 59 -2.33 -12.39 14.07
CA SER A 59 -1.53 -12.42 12.84
C SER A 59 -2.41 -12.11 11.64
N VAL A 60 -2.02 -11.11 10.85
CA VAL A 60 -2.67 -10.74 9.59
C VAL A 60 -1.76 -11.12 8.44
N LYS A 61 -2.28 -11.90 7.49
CA LYS A 61 -1.60 -12.19 6.23
C LYS A 61 -1.80 -11.03 5.25
N ILE A 62 -0.71 -10.53 4.67
CA ILE A 62 -0.73 -9.52 3.61
C ILE A 62 0.10 -10.03 2.41
N PRO A 63 -0.37 -9.90 1.16
CA PRO A 63 0.43 -10.21 -0.02
C PRO A 63 1.72 -9.37 -0.07
N ALA A 64 2.87 -10.03 -0.20
CA ALA A 64 4.19 -9.41 -0.20
C ALA A 64 4.31 -8.30 -1.24
N SER A 65 3.74 -8.51 -2.43
CA SER A 65 3.66 -7.53 -3.51
C SER A 65 2.99 -6.23 -3.09
N ALA A 66 1.89 -6.28 -2.34
CA ALA A 66 1.19 -5.09 -1.83
C ALA A 66 2.00 -4.37 -0.75
N LEU A 67 2.63 -5.13 0.17
CA LEU A 67 3.44 -4.55 1.25
C LEU A 67 4.75 -3.94 0.74
N ILE A 68 5.36 -4.55 -0.28
CA ILE A 68 6.52 -4.02 -1.00
C ILE A 68 6.11 -2.74 -1.76
N ALA A 69 4.97 -2.74 -2.47
CA ALA A 69 4.48 -1.58 -3.20
C ALA A 69 4.26 -0.36 -2.28
N SER A 70 3.61 -0.55 -1.12
CA SER A 70 3.42 0.53 -0.15
C SER A 70 4.74 1.00 0.47
N THR A 71 5.62 0.07 0.86
CA THR A 71 6.91 0.40 1.48
C THR A 71 7.82 1.20 0.55
N VAL A 72 7.95 0.77 -0.71
CA VAL A 72 8.80 1.45 -1.70
C VAL A 72 8.23 2.83 -2.06
N SER A 73 6.90 2.95 -2.12
CA SER A 73 6.21 4.24 -2.32
C SER A 73 6.43 5.21 -1.16
N GLU A 74 6.47 4.71 0.09
CA GLU A 74 6.75 5.55 1.25
C GLU A 74 8.23 5.95 1.33
N TYR A 75 9.16 5.02 1.08
CA TYR A 75 10.59 5.31 1.02
C TYR A 75 10.92 6.41 -0.01
N LEU A 76 10.33 6.35 -1.20
CA LEU A 76 10.48 7.40 -2.22
C LEU A 76 9.93 8.76 -1.75
N SER A 77 8.82 8.77 -1.01
CA SER A 77 8.26 9.99 -0.42
C SER A 77 9.16 10.59 0.67
N GLN A 78 9.80 9.74 1.49
CA GLN A 78 10.78 10.16 2.49
C GLN A 78 12.06 10.73 1.84
N GLU A 79 12.48 10.17 0.70
CA GLU A 79 13.56 10.69 -0.15
C GLU A 79 13.15 11.92 -1.01
N GLY A 80 11.92 12.44 -0.83
CA GLY A 80 11.43 13.68 -1.46
C GLY A 80 10.85 13.54 -2.87
N PHE A 81 10.78 12.32 -3.42
CA PHE A 81 10.07 12.06 -4.67
C PHE A 81 8.55 12.16 -4.45
N LYS A 82 7.79 12.40 -5.51
CA LYS A 82 6.32 12.55 -5.46
C LYS A 82 5.66 11.70 -6.52
N ALA A 83 4.53 11.10 -6.17
CA ALA A 83 3.65 10.43 -7.12
C ALA A 83 3.05 11.44 -8.15
N PRO A 84 2.82 11.05 -9.41
CA PRO A 84 3.10 9.73 -9.98
C PRO A 84 4.60 9.47 -10.17
N TYR A 85 5.08 8.37 -9.58
CA TYR A 85 6.41 7.84 -9.68
C TYR A 85 6.74 7.30 -11.08
N ARG A 86 5.76 6.96 -11.92
CA ARG A 86 5.92 6.71 -13.37
C ARG A 86 6.43 7.97 -14.07
N PRO A 87 7.72 8.06 -14.48
CA PRO A 87 8.12 9.79 -15.02
C PRO A 87 7.48 10.04 -16.39
N SER A 88 7.73 11.23 -16.92
CA SER A 88 7.77 11.46 -18.38
C SER A 88 8.89 10.68 -19.11
N PHE A 89 9.57 9.72 -18.46
CA PHE A 89 10.74 8.96 -18.94
C PHE A 89 10.47 8.10 -20.18
N ILE A 90 9.19 7.83 -20.52
CA ILE A 90 8.79 7.24 -21.81
C ILE A 90 9.35 8.10 -22.98
N LYS A 91 9.75 9.36 -22.73
CA LYS A 91 10.41 10.26 -23.67
C LYS A 91 11.93 10.10 -23.82
N SER A 92 12.64 9.26 -23.04
CA SER A 92 14.10 9.14 -23.17
C SER A 92 14.68 7.73 -22.97
N SER A 93 15.76 7.46 -23.70
CA SER A 93 16.58 6.25 -23.63
C SER A 93 17.52 6.19 -22.41
N ALA A 94 17.32 7.08 -21.43
CA ALA A 94 18.27 7.41 -20.37
C ALA A 94 17.92 6.81 -19.00
N LEU A 95 17.07 5.78 -18.95
CA LEU A 95 16.70 5.10 -17.71
C LEU A 95 17.82 4.14 -17.27
N THR A 96 18.89 4.69 -16.72
CA THR A 96 19.87 3.97 -15.88
C THR A 96 19.45 4.08 -14.42
N LEU A 97 19.59 2.99 -13.65
CA LEU A 97 19.36 3.04 -12.20
C LEU A 97 20.34 4.05 -11.55
N SER A 98 21.57 4.08 -12.05
CA SER A 98 22.65 5.02 -11.73
C SER A 98 22.53 6.39 -12.42
N SER A 99 21.36 6.82 -12.89
CA SER A 99 21.13 8.16 -13.47
C SER A 99 21.55 9.32 -12.54
N HIS A 100 21.65 9.06 -11.24
CA HIS A 100 22.11 9.98 -10.20
C HIS A 100 23.51 9.61 -9.66
N ALA A 101 24.43 9.09 -10.48
CA ALA A 101 25.73 8.47 -10.13
C ALA A 101 26.70 9.25 -9.19
N LYS A 102 26.35 10.46 -8.74
CA LYS A 102 27.07 11.19 -7.69
C LYS A 102 26.52 10.93 -6.27
N GLU A 103 25.34 10.33 -6.15
CA GLU A 103 24.76 9.91 -4.86
C GLU A 103 25.16 8.47 -4.52
N PRO A 104 25.60 8.18 -3.27
CA PRO A 104 26.05 6.83 -2.88
C PRO A 104 24.94 5.77 -2.94
N ASN A 105 23.67 6.17 -2.95
CA ASN A 105 22.51 5.28 -3.00
C ASN A 105 21.74 5.33 -4.34
N ALA A 106 22.30 5.94 -5.39
CA ALA A 106 21.61 6.19 -6.67
C ALA A 106 20.91 4.95 -7.26
N VAL A 107 21.61 3.80 -7.29
CA VAL A 107 21.06 2.55 -7.85
C VAL A 107 19.86 2.04 -7.06
N TYR A 108 19.87 2.15 -5.72
CA TYR A 108 18.75 1.74 -4.86
C TYR A 108 17.54 2.66 -5.05
N LYS A 109 17.76 3.97 -5.17
CA LYS A 109 16.70 4.95 -5.52
C LYS A 109 16.11 4.65 -6.90
N GLY A 110 16.95 4.36 -7.89
CA GLY A 110 16.52 3.97 -9.24
C GLY A 110 15.71 2.66 -9.24
N ALA A 111 16.13 1.67 -8.46
CA ALA A 111 15.42 0.40 -8.30
C ALA A 111 14.05 0.61 -7.62
N ALA A 112 14.01 1.36 -6.52
CA ALA A 112 12.78 1.76 -5.84
C ALA A 112 11.81 2.48 -6.79
N LEU A 113 12.30 3.44 -7.58
CA LEU A 113 11.52 4.20 -8.55
C LEU A 113 10.93 3.30 -9.66
N ALA A 114 11.71 2.35 -10.18
CA ALA A 114 11.23 1.36 -11.15
C ALA A 114 10.17 0.41 -10.56
N MET A 115 10.34 0.00 -9.30
CA MET A 115 9.37 -0.81 -8.57
C MET A 115 8.06 -0.05 -8.36
N ALA A 116 8.10 1.17 -7.82
CA ALA A 116 6.92 2.01 -7.61
C ALA A 116 6.18 2.29 -8.93
N ALA A 117 6.89 2.68 -9.99
CA ALA A 117 6.33 2.91 -11.33
C ALA A 117 5.66 1.66 -11.95
N SER A 118 5.99 0.46 -11.46
CA SER A 118 5.33 -0.78 -11.87
C SER A 118 4.01 -1.02 -11.14
N PHE A 119 3.92 -0.65 -9.86
CA PHE A 119 2.70 -0.78 -9.04
C PHE A 119 1.71 0.38 -9.24
N GLU A 120 2.16 1.52 -9.74
CA GLU A 120 1.29 2.67 -9.95
C GLU A 120 0.25 2.48 -11.06
N PRO A 121 -0.99 2.97 -10.90
CA PRO A 121 -2.03 2.88 -11.90
C PRO A 121 -1.62 3.45 -13.28
N ALA A 122 -2.09 2.82 -14.36
CA ALA A 122 -2.09 3.41 -15.69
C ALA A 122 -3.36 3.00 -16.42
N LEU A 123 -4.10 3.99 -16.93
CA LEU A 123 -5.49 3.82 -17.41
C LEU A 123 -5.67 4.20 -18.90
N ALA A 124 -4.60 4.62 -19.57
CA ALA A 124 -4.61 5.02 -20.98
C ALA A 124 -3.22 4.87 -21.60
N TRP A 125 -3.17 4.72 -22.93
CA TRP A 125 -1.93 4.89 -23.70
C TRP A 125 -1.37 6.31 -23.48
N PRO A 126 -0.05 6.51 -23.40
CA PRO A 126 0.53 7.83 -23.20
C PRO A 126 0.29 8.71 -24.43
N SER A 127 -0.30 9.89 -24.23
CA SER A 127 -0.72 10.82 -25.30
C SER A 127 0.41 11.45 -26.15
N TYR A 128 1.64 10.94 -26.05
CA TYR A 128 2.84 11.48 -26.68
C TYR A 128 3.63 10.42 -27.47
N THR A 129 2.93 9.79 -28.43
CA THR A 129 3.49 9.31 -29.71
C THR A 129 4.70 8.36 -29.67
N ASN A 130 4.81 7.48 -28.66
CA ASN A 130 5.73 6.33 -28.76
C ASN A 130 5.24 5.13 -27.93
N ASP A 131 4.16 4.51 -28.40
CA ASP A 131 3.56 3.33 -27.79
C ASP A 131 4.54 2.15 -27.74
N GLN A 132 5.41 2.00 -28.75
CA GLN A 132 6.45 0.99 -28.75
C GLN A 132 7.40 1.14 -27.56
N ASN A 133 7.84 2.37 -27.26
CA ASN A 133 8.68 2.63 -26.09
C ASN A 133 7.90 2.45 -24.77
N PHE A 134 6.59 2.76 -24.74
CA PHE A 134 5.73 2.45 -23.59
C PHE A 134 5.61 0.93 -23.36
N MET A 135 5.42 0.14 -24.41
CA MET A 135 5.35 -1.33 -24.33
C MET A 135 6.69 -1.92 -23.85
N VAL A 136 7.81 -1.47 -24.42
CA VAL A 136 9.17 -1.88 -24.01
C VAL A 136 9.45 -1.49 -22.56
N VAL A 137 9.23 -0.24 -22.16
CA VAL A 137 9.51 0.22 -20.79
C VAL A 137 8.58 -0.47 -19.79
N SER A 138 7.29 -0.61 -20.07
CA SER A 138 6.35 -1.32 -19.17
C SER A 138 6.69 -2.81 -19.03
N THR A 139 7.16 -3.46 -20.10
CA THR A 139 7.66 -4.84 -20.05
C THR A 139 8.93 -4.95 -19.22
N ALA A 140 9.88 -4.01 -19.38
CA ALA A 140 11.12 -3.99 -18.61
C ALA A 140 10.85 -3.75 -17.11
N LEU A 141 10.04 -2.74 -16.79
CA LEU A 141 9.58 -2.42 -15.43
C LEU A 141 8.92 -3.63 -14.76
N SER A 142 7.95 -4.26 -15.43
CA SER A 142 7.24 -5.42 -14.87
C SER A 142 8.17 -6.61 -14.60
N ASN A 143 9.10 -6.92 -15.51
CA ASN A 143 10.03 -8.04 -15.34
C ASN A 143 11.08 -7.75 -14.24
N PHE A 144 11.63 -6.54 -14.20
CA PHE A 144 12.56 -6.11 -13.16
C PHE A 144 11.91 -6.15 -11.78
N THR A 145 10.75 -5.51 -11.63
CA THR A 145 10.01 -5.46 -10.37
C THR A 145 9.56 -6.84 -9.92
N ASN A 146 9.15 -7.71 -10.85
CA ASN A 146 8.87 -9.10 -10.52
C ASN A 146 10.11 -9.81 -9.93
N SER A 147 11.27 -9.68 -10.59
CA SER A 147 12.52 -10.32 -10.15
C SER A 147 12.95 -9.82 -8.76
N VAL A 148 13.06 -8.51 -8.57
CA VAL A 148 13.49 -7.89 -7.30
C VAL A 148 12.48 -8.15 -6.18
N SER A 149 11.18 -8.00 -6.44
CA SER A 149 10.15 -8.26 -5.43
C SER A 149 10.07 -9.75 -5.07
N THR A 150 10.32 -10.67 -6.01
CA THR A 150 10.40 -12.12 -5.71
C THR A 150 11.56 -12.41 -4.77
N GLN A 151 12.74 -11.80 -4.99
CA GLN A 151 13.91 -11.97 -4.12
C GLN A 151 13.67 -11.41 -2.71
N ILE A 152 13.06 -10.22 -2.59
CA ILE A 152 12.67 -9.64 -1.29
C ILE A 152 11.65 -10.55 -0.60
N ALA A 153 10.60 -10.99 -1.31
CA ALA A 153 9.55 -11.84 -0.75
C ALA A 153 10.05 -13.25 -0.37
N SER A 154 11.04 -13.82 -1.07
CA SER A 154 11.66 -15.09 -0.66
C SER A 154 12.48 -14.94 0.61
N ASN A 155 13.21 -13.83 0.76
CA ASN A 155 14.05 -13.59 1.94
C ASN A 155 13.22 -13.29 3.20
N LEU A 156 12.05 -12.66 3.04
CA LEU A 156 11.13 -12.35 4.14
C LEU A 156 10.16 -13.49 4.49
N LYS A 157 10.07 -14.54 3.67
CA LYS A 157 9.05 -15.60 3.79
C LYS A 157 8.97 -16.24 5.19
N ASP A 158 10.12 -16.44 5.82
CA ASP A 158 10.23 -17.10 7.12
C ASP A 158 10.50 -16.09 8.26
N SER A 159 10.28 -14.80 8.03
CA SER A 159 10.47 -13.69 8.99
C SER A 159 9.14 -13.23 9.61
N THR A 160 9.05 -13.23 10.94
CA THR A 160 7.91 -12.63 11.66
C THR A 160 8.00 -11.11 11.62
N LEU A 161 7.07 -10.47 10.91
CA LEU A 161 6.96 -9.01 10.87
C LEU A 161 6.16 -8.53 12.09
N GLN A 162 6.78 -7.81 13.03
CA GLN A 162 6.15 -7.50 14.34
C GLN A 162 5.35 -6.19 14.37
N ASP A 163 5.53 -5.32 13.37
CA ASP A 163 4.77 -4.09 13.18
C ASP A 163 5.02 -3.54 11.75
N PRO A 164 4.20 -2.58 11.25
CA PRO A 164 4.38 -2.02 9.91
C PRO A 164 5.72 -1.30 9.67
N SER A 165 6.29 -0.62 10.67
CA SER A 165 7.56 0.09 10.51
C SER A 165 8.75 -0.86 10.49
N SER A 166 8.73 -1.93 11.29
CA SER A 166 9.68 -3.04 11.19
C SER A 166 9.56 -3.77 9.85
N ALA A 167 8.33 -3.99 9.35
CA ALA A 167 8.11 -4.56 8.03
C ALA A 167 8.70 -3.71 6.90
N GLN A 168 8.49 -2.39 6.94
CA GLN A 168 9.07 -1.44 5.99
C GLN A 168 10.60 -1.44 6.05
N ALA A 169 11.17 -1.35 7.26
CA ALA A 169 12.62 -1.37 7.47
C ALA A 169 13.25 -2.69 6.99
N GLN A 170 12.57 -3.83 7.19
CA GLN A 170 13.01 -5.12 6.66
C GLN A 170 12.94 -5.17 5.12
N ILE A 171 11.87 -4.67 4.49
CA ILE A 171 11.75 -4.64 3.01
C ILE A 171 12.81 -3.74 2.38
N ILE A 172 13.04 -2.52 2.91
CA ILE A 172 14.10 -1.63 2.41
C ILE A 172 15.49 -2.19 2.72
N GLY A 173 15.67 -2.84 3.87
CA GLY A 173 16.89 -3.57 4.21
C GLY A 173 17.20 -4.71 3.23
N GLN A 174 16.18 -5.48 2.80
CA GLN A 174 16.34 -6.51 1.77
C GLN A 174 16.66 -5.91 0.40
N LEU A 175 16.05 -4.77 0.01
CA LEU A 175 16.40 -4.06 -1.22
C LEU A 175 17.86 -3.57 -1.20
N GLY A 176 18.31 -3.00 -0.07
CA GLY A 176 19.69 -2.56 0.15
C GLY A 176 20.71 -3.69 0.29
N ALA A 177 20.27 -4.92 0.57
CA ALA A 177 21.11 -6.10 0.62
C ALA A 177 21.35 -6.76 -0.76
N ILE A 178 20.57 -6.39 -1.80
CA ILE A 178 20.84 -6.83 -3.18
C ILE A 178 22.00 -5.99 -3.72
N PRO A 179 23.13 -6.58 -4.17
CA PRO A 179 24.25 -5.79 -4.67
C PRO A 179 23.86 -4.86 -5.82
N ALA A 180 24.34 -3.61 -5.81
CA ALA A 180 24.02 -2.62 -6.85
C ALA A 180 24.26 -3.14 -8.28
N ALA A 181 25.35 -3.85 -8.53
CA ALA A 181 25.65 -4.47 -9.82
C ALA A 181 24.63 -5.57 -10.22
N THR A 182 24.02 -6.25 -9.24
CA THR A 182 22.93 -7.21 -9.48
C THR A 182 21.65 -6.49 -9.88
N LEU A 183 21.32 -5.35 -9.25
CA LEU A 183 20.19 -4.51 -9.64
C LEU A 183 20.38 -3.92 -11.06
N GLU A 184 21.57 -3.40 -11.36
CA GLU A 184 21.88 -2.86 -12.70
C GLU A 184 21.87 -3.95 -13.78
N SER A 185 22.39 -5.14 -13.50
CA SER A 185 22.30 -6.30 -14.39
C SER A 185 20.85 -6.75 -14.59
N ALA A 186 20.05 -6.87 -13.52
CA ALA A 186 18.64 -7.23 -13.62
C ALA A 186 17.85 -6.23 -14.48
N TRP A 187 18.09 -4.93 -14.31
CA TRP A 187 17.46 -3.90 -15.14
C TRP A 187 17.93 -3.94 -16.59
N ALA A 188 19.23 -4.06 -16.85
CA ALA A 188 19.79 -4.15 -18.19
C ALA A 188 19.24 -5.37 -18.95
N ASN A 189 19.15 -6.53 -18.28
CA ASN A 189 18.57 -7.75 -18.84
C ASN A 189 17.07 -7.60 -19.12
N ALA A 190 16.29 -7.04 -18.19
CA ALA A 190 14.86 -6.79 -18.38
C ALA A 190 14.59 -5.84 -19.56
N LEU A 191 15.39 -4.77 -19.69
CA LEU A 191 15.29 -3.81 -20.79
C LEU A 191 15.78 -4.39 -22.13
N SER A 192 16.82 -5.22 -22.13
CA SER A 192 17.30 -5.93 -23.33
C SER A 192 16.25 -6.92 -23.85
N ASN A 193 15.73 -7.77 -22.96
CA ASN A 193 14.68 -8.74 -23.29
C ASN A 193 13.39 -8.05 -23.78
N ALA A 194 13.01 -6.92 -23.18
CA ALA A 194 11.87 -6.13 -23.64
C ALA A 194 12.09 -5.50 -25.03
N LYS A 195 13.31 -5.05 -25.36
CA LYS A 195 13.66 -4.55 -26.70
C LYS A 195 13.69 -5.64 -27.78
N ALA A 196 14.06 -6.87 -27.40
CA ALA A 196 14.10 -8.03 -28.29
C ALA A 196 12.72 -8.70 -28.48
N ALA A 197 11.74 -8.40 -27.63
CA ALA A 197 10.41 -9.00 -27.70
C ALA A 197 9.57 -8.46 -28.87
N LYS A 198 8.82 -9.36 -29.51
CA LYS A 198 7.80 -9.00 -30.50
C LYS A 198 6.62 -8.37 -29.78
N MET A 199 6.46 -7.07 -29.95
CA MET A 199 5.35 -6.30 -29.36
C MET A 199 4.16 -6.25 -30.31
N THR A 200 2.96 -6.46 -29.78
CA THR A 200 1.69 -6.29 -30.50
C THR A 200 0.67 -5.64 -29.59
N GLN A 201 0.17 -4.45 -29.92
CA GLN A 201 -0.89 -3.79 -29.17
C GLN A 201 -2.17 -4.64 -29.18
N ASN A 202 -2.89 -4.70 -28.05
CA ASN A 202 -4.29 -5.11 -28.09
C ASN A 202 -5.15 -3.88 -28.40
N LEU A 203 -5.83 -3.89 -29.56
CA LEU A 203 -6.69 -2.79 -30.01
C LEU A 203 -8.18 -3.03 -29.66
N SER A 204 -8.49 -4.05 -28.84
CA SER A 204 -9.87 -4.35 -28.40
C SER A 204 -10.37 -3.38 -27.31
N GLY A 205 -10.47 -2.10 -27.66
CA GLY A 205 -10.96 -1.03 -26.78
C GLY A 205 -10.04 0.18 -26.74
N SER A 206 -10.62 1.37 -26.62
CA SER A 206 -9.92 2.67 -26.53
C SER A 206 -9.74 3.16 -25.09
N SER A 207 -9.97 2.29 -24.10
CA SER A 207 -10.10 2.61 -22.66
C SER A 207 -9.33 1.62 -21.79
N ALA A 208 -9.16 1.94 -20.50
CA ALA A 208 -8.56 1.04 -19.51
C ALA A 208 -9.23 -0.35 -19.46
N PRO A 209 -8.46 -1.42 -19.15
CA PRO A 209 -7.02 -1.44 -19.02
C PRO A 209 -6.31 -1.38 -20.38
N VAL A 210 -5.09 -0.84 -20.41
CA VAL A 210 -4.23 -0.88 -21.59
C VAL A 210 -3.59 -2.26 -21.68
N GLU A 211 -3.73 -2.94 -22.81
CA GLU A 211 -3.16 -4.27 -23.01
C GLU A 211 -2.31 -4.38 -24.27
N PHE A 212 -1.27 -5.20 -24.19
CA PHE A 212 -0.44 -5.57 -25.33
C PHE A 212 0.25 -6.90 -25.07
N LYS A 213 0.71 -7.54 -26.15
CA LYS A 213 1.52 -8.76 -26.10
C LYS A 213 3.01 -8.41 -26.20
N ALA A 214 3.82 -9.10 -25.41
CA ALA A 214 5.28 -9.09 -25.47
C ALA A 214 5.75 -10.55 -25.63
N ASN A 215 6.01 -10.97 -26.87
CA ASN A 215 6.02 -12.39 -27.26
C ASN A 215 4.69 -13.07 -26.82
N ASP A 216 4.77 -14.17 -26.07
CA ASP A 216 3.60 -14.93 -25.60
C ASP A 216 3.01 -14.38 -24.29
N ALA A 217 3.68 -13.43 -23.63
CA ALA A 217 3.15 -12.74 -22.46
C ALA A 217 2.11 -11.69 -22.88
N VAL A 218 1.02 -11.57 -22.11
CA VAL A 218 0.15 -10.39 -22.09
C VAL A 218 0.64 -9.48 -20.98
N ILE A 219 0.85 -8.21 -21.29
CA ILE A 219 1.13 -7.15 -20.34
C ILE A 219 -0.13 -6.28 -20.25
N THR A 220 -0.67 -6.16 -19.04
CA THR A 220 -1.86 -5.35 -18.74
C THR A 220 -1.43 -4.21 -17.84
N ALA A 221 -1.80 -2.98 -18.19
CA ALA A 221 -1.64 -1.80 -17.36
C ALA A 221 -3.03 -1.28 -16.98
N GLY A 222 -3.34 -1.28 -15.69
CA GLY A 222 -4.67 -0.95 -15.17
C GLY A 222 -4.64 -0.23 -13.83
N ALA A 223 -5.75 -0.32 -13.09
CA ALA A 223 -5.93 0.38 -11.82
C ALA A 223 -4.98 -0.09 -10.69
N GLN A 224 -4.51 -1.34 -10.74
CA GLN A 224 -3.54 -1.91 -9.78
C GLN A 224 -2.10 -1.90 -10.32
N GLY A 225 -1.83 -1.05 -11.32
CA GLY A 225 -0.54 -0.95 -11.99
C GLY A 225 -0.35 -1.96 -13.12
N LEU A 226 0.89 -2.44 -13.27
CA LEU A 226 1.28 -3.41 -14.30
C LEU A 226 1.09 -4.84 -13.81
N SER A 227 0.63 -5.72 -14.69
CA SER A 227 0.65 -7.17 -14.51
C SER A 227 1.18 -7.89 -15.75
N ILE A 228 1.79 -9.06 -15.53
CA ILE A 228 2.22 -9.98 -16.59
C ILE A 228 1.36 -11.24 -16.48
N THR A 229 0.75 -11.68 -17.58
CA THR A 229 0.09 -12.99 -17.68
C THR A 229 0.77 -13.81 -18.79
N GLN A 230 1.21 -15.02 -18.46
CA GLN A 230 1.83 -15.97 -19.40
C GLN A 230 1.11 -17.32 -19.28
N ASN A 231 0.73 -17.92 -20.41
CA ASN A 231 0.03 -19.21 -20.46
C ASN A 231 -1.21 -19.29 -19.55
N GLY A 232 -1.96 -18.18 -19.43
CA GLY A 232 -3.12 -18.05 -18.55
C GLY A 232 -2.82 -17.80 -17.06
N VAL A 233 -1.56 -17.80 -16.64
CA VAL A 233 -1.14 -17.57 -15.25
C VAL A 233 -0.61 -16.14 -15.08
N THR A 234 -1.17 -15.37 -14.14
CA THR A 234 -0.61 -14.06 -13.76
C THR A 234 0.73 -14.28 -13.03
N TRP A 235 1.81 -13.97 -13.74
CA TRP A 235 3.19 -14.07 -13.29
C TRP A 235 3.59 -12.93 -12.36
N PHE A 236 3.10 -11.72 -12.62
CA PHE A 236 3.37 -10.52 -11.83
C PHE A 236 2.13 -9.65 -11.74
N GLY A 237 1.94 -8.93 -10.63
CA GLY A 237 0.77 -8.09 -10.39
C GLY A 237 -0.41 -8.88 -9.81
N ASN A 238 -1.50 -8.18 -9.46
CA ASN A 238 -2.70 -8.75 -8.83
C ASN A 238 -2.41 -9.64 -7.59
N GLY A 239 -1.41 -9.27 -6.79
CA GLY A 239 -0.93 -10.05 -5.64
C GLY A 239 0.23 -11.00 -5.93
N ASN A 240 0.42 -11.42 -7.19
CA ASN A 240 1.41 -12.43 -7.56
C ASN A 240 2.81 -11.88 -7.84
N LEU A 241 3.80 -12.71 -7.51
CA LEU A 241 5.23 -12.59 -7.82
C LEU A 241 5.72 -13.95 -8.35
N SER A 242 6.39 -13.97 -9.49
CA SER A 242 6.87 -15.16 -10.19
C SER A 242 5.85 -16.31 -10.28
N GLY A 243 4.60 -15.97 -10.62
CA GLY A 243 3.49 -16.91 -10.77
C GLY A 243 2.90 -17.45 -9.46
N ARG A 244 3.25 -16.86 -8.31
CA ARG A 244 2.83 -17.31 -6.97
C ARG A 244 2.38 -16.14 -6.11
N THR A 245 1.41 -16.37 -5.24
CA THR A 245 1.11 -15.44 -4.14
C THR A 245 2.10 -15.70 -2.99
N TYR A 246 2.69 -14.64 -2.43
CA TYR A 246 3.55 -14.71 -1.25
C TYR A 246 2.82 -14.02 -0.10
N ASP A 247 2.35 -14.77 0.89
CA ASP A 247 1.76 -14.20 2.13
C ASP A 247 2.87 -13.88 3.13
N LEU A 248 2.98 -12.61 3.55
CA LEU A 248 3.77 -12.23 4.72
C LEU A 248 2.85 -12.13 5.93
N SER A 249 3.29 -12.68 7.07
CA SER A 249 2.52 -12.69 8.32
C SER A 249 2.97 -11.55 9.22
N MET A 250 2.07 -10.61 9.50
CA MET A 250 2.32 -9.51 10.43
C MET A 250 1.64 -9.80 11.78
N GLU A 251 2.43 -9.92 12.85
CA GLU A 251 1.92 -10.03 14.22
C GLU A 251 1.51 -8.66 14.76
N ASN A 252 0.22 -8.36 14.80
CA ASN A 252 -0.28 -7.19 15.53
C ASN A 252 -0.41 -7.51 17.03
N SER A 253 0.33 -6.78 17.86
CA SER A 253 0.12 -6.75 19.31
C SER A 253 -1.14 -5.94 19.63
N LEU A 254 -2.19 -6.58 20.18
CA LEU A 254 -3.48 -5.92 20.43
C LEU A 254 -3.37 -4.65 21.30
N SER A 255 -2.40 -4.62 22.22
CA SER A 255 -2.06 -3.45 23.03
C SER A 255 -1.82 -2.19 22.19
N THR A 256 -1.13 -2.32 21.06
CA THR A 256 -0.68 -1.18 20.23
C THR A 256 -1.84 -0.62 19.41
N SER A 257 -2.70 -1.49 18.87
CA SER A 257 -3.94 -1.08 18.18
C SER A 257 -4.98 -0.49 19.15
N LEU A 258 -5.04 -0.97 20.40
CA LEU A 258 -5.83 -0.36 21.47
C LEU A 258 -5.34 1.04 21.82
N SER A 259 -4.04 1.24 22.02
CA SER A 259 -3.47 2.57 22.29
C SER A 259 -3.76 3.56 21.16
N GLN A 260 -3.52 3.19 19.90
CA GLN A 260 -3.83 4.05 18.75
C GLN A 260 -5.33 4.39 18.66
N LYS A 261 -6.22 3.43 18.93
CA LYS A 261 -7.67 3.65 18.92
C LYS A 261 -8.15 4.51 20.10
N LEU A 262 -7.48 4.41 21.24
CA LEU A 262 -7.70 5.30 22.39
C LEU A 262 -7.21 6.73 22.12
N ASP A 263 -6.02 6.90 21.56
CA ASP A 263 -5.47 8.21 21.15
C ASP A 263 -6.40 8.94 20.17
N LEU A 264 -6.91 8.23 19.15
CA LEU A 264 -7.89 8.77 18.21
C LEU A 264 -9.19 9.20 18.90
N ASN A 265 -9.71 8.40 19.82
CA ASN A 265 -10.94 8.68 20.56
C ASN A 265 -10.77 9.85 21.56
N ILE A 266 -9.62 9.94 22.24
CA ILE A 266 -9.26 11.04 23.14
C ILE A 266 -9.10 12.36 22.35
N ARG A 267 -8.46 12.32 21.17
CA ARG A 267 -8.35 13.48 20.28
C ARG A 267 -9.70 13.95 19.74
N GLN A 268 -10.63 13.05 19.46
CA GLN A 268 -12.01 13.42 19.12
C GLN A 268 -12.78 13.98 20.33
N SER A 269 -12.64 13.37 21.51
CA SER A 269 -13.27 13.86 22.75
C SER A 269 -12.85 15.29 23.10
N ASN A 270 -11.56 15.61 22.99
CA ASN A 270 -11.05 16.96 23.29
C ASN A 270 -11.39 18.00 22.20
N GLY A 271 -11.89 17.58 21.03
CA GLY A 271 -12.30 18.49 19.95
C GLY A 271 -13.66 19.15 20.17
N ASN A 272 -14.54 18.58 21.00
CA ASN A 272 -15.94 19.00 21.13
C ASN A 272 -16.26 19.80 22.42
N SER A 273 -15.27 20.15 23.23
CA SER A 273 -15.47 20.96 24.46
C SER A 273 -15.55 22.46 24.17
N GLU A 274 -16.38 22.87 23.21
CA GLU A 274 -16.63 24.29 22.94
C GLU A 274 -17.59 24.88 23.99
N SER A 275 -17.18 25.99 24.61
CA SER A 275 -17.81 26.46 25.86
C SER A 275 -19.15 27.15 25.62
N THR A 276 -20.25 26.46 25.91
CA THR A 276 -21.60 27.04 26.00
C THR A 276 -21.72 27.95 27.23
N ARG A 277 -21.16 29.16 27.14
CA ARG A 277 -21.40 30.24 28.08
C ARG A 277 -22.86 30.70 28.01
N VAL A 278 -23.69 30.21 28.92
CA VAL A 278 -25.02 30.77 29.17
C VAL A 278 -24.85 32.10 29.90
N SER A 279 -25.02 33.21 29.21
CA SER A 279 -25.10 34.54 29.82
C SER A 279 -26.44 34.70 30.54
N ALA A 280 -26.41 34.71 31.88
CA ALA A 280 -27.56 35.12 32.68
C ALA A 280 -27.57 36.65 32.80
N ASP A 281 -28.47 37.31 32.08
CA ASP A 281 -28.70 38.76 32.16
C ASP A 281 -29.55 39.08 33.41
N ILE A 282 -28.94 39.73 34.41
CA ILE A 282 -29.62 40.16 35.64
C ILE A 282 -29.75 41.68 35.61
N LYS A 283 -30.97 42.16 35.38
CA LYS A 283 -31.30 43.58 35.46
C LYS A 283 -31.53 43.99 36.92
N HIS A 284 -30.99 45.16 37.25
CA HIS A 284 -31.40 46.02 38.36
C HIS A 284 -32.02 47.30 37.79
#